data_AF-A0A452YVN2-F1
#
_entry.id   AF-A0A452YVN2-F1
#
_cell.length_a   1.000
_cell.length_b   1.000
_cell.length_c   1.000
_cell.angle_alpha   90.00
_cell.angle_beta   90.00
_cell.angle_gamma   90.00
#
_symmetry.space_group_name_H-M   'P 1'
#
loop_
_entity.id
_entity.type
_entity.pdbx_description
1 polymer ?
#
loop_
_entity_poly.entity_id
_entity_poly.type
_entity_poly.pdbx_seq_one_letter_code
_entity_poly.pdbx_strand_id
1 'polypeptide(L)'
;LLHLFLAPPRCQAAAMDLLPRRLAWSLMGDTVHSAVDLLPTFVAFAAPGGPAAAWRGACFAENEAVLSLTPGPRGSNSTAAGLGGAVLRLKTASAQSWTCMDLYVFATPYRIGWDYYTRAHQHTFEIKSWEEAGEMEYVKLHGVAIFLMPSGMLGTLLSLIDVIPLFSNTIWGQDANLAFLQKHMGASFNKRSQPWAANIRKEDVHSGDFLALSKIRGRWGGFQTLEKWVTGAFAGHTAVCLKDENGTLWVAESGYENKKGEEVIAIVPWDEWWGVALKDDSNPQVALLPLHPDVRSRFNESAAWEFARSMYGKPYGYHNMIFSWIDTMSENYPPPLDANLVMAAMSMWTRLQPHYASNMWNEALNKRLGTEVVITNCPAINFTSYWNRGLRN
;
A
#
# COMPACT_ATOMS: atom_id res chain seq x y z
N LEU A 1 1.70 -3.31 0.80
CA LEU A 1 2.82 -2.46 0.29
C LEU A 1 3.60 -1.79 1.42
N LEU A 2 3.06 -0.82 2.18
CA LEU A 2 3.79 -0.27 3.34
C LEU A 2 4.00 -1.29 4.47
N HIS A 3 3.11 -2.28 4.63
CA HIS A 3 3.36 -3.43 5.52
C HIS A 3 4.56 -4.30 5.11
N LEU A 4 4.99 -4.29 3.83
CA LEU A 4 6.25 -4.94 3.41
C LEU A 4 7.48 -4.14 3.83
N PHE A 5 7.40 -2.81 3.75
CA PHE A 5 8.50 -1.91 4.05
C PHE A 5 8.63 -1.57 5.55
N LEU A 6 7.57 -1.79 6.33
CA LEU A 6 7.47 -1.40 7.74
C LEU A 6 7.19 -2.57 8.69
N ALA A 7 7.31 -3.82 8.25
CA ALA A 7 7.34 -4.95 9.19
C ALA A 7 8.55 -4.74 10.12
N PRO A 8 8.35 -4.44 11.42
CA PRO A 8 9.47 -4.17 12.29
C PRO A 8 10.24 -5.49 12.47
N PRO A 9 11.58 -5.52 12.36
CA PRO A 9 12.31 -6.51 13.11
C PRO A 9 11.96 -6.29 14.59
N ARG A 10 11.65 -7.36 15.32
CA ARG A 10 11.57 -7.32 16.78
C ARG A 10 12.92 -6.86 17.32
N CYS A 11 13.12 -5.56 17.46
CA CYS A 11 14.29 -4.98 18.11
C CYS A 11 13.81 -3.97 19.13
N GLN A 12 14.07 -4.31 20.39
CA GLN A 12 13.93 -3.46 21.54
C GLN A 12 14.70 -2.15 21.32
N ALA A 13 14.07 -1.05 21.69
CA ALA A 13 14.66 0.27 21.71
C ALA A 13 15.93 0.29 22.58
N ALA A 14 17.05 0.76 22.01
CA ALA A 14 18.10 1.41 22.77
C ALA A 14 18.95 2.30 21.87
N ALA A 15 19.08 3.56 22.31
CA ALA A 15 20.11 4.54 21.99
C ALA A 15 20.18 5.11 20.56
N MET A 16 19.85 6.40 20.43
CA MET A 16 20.60 7.34 19.58
C MET A 16 20.31 8.78 20.04
N ASP A 17 20.88 9.15 21.18
CA ASP A 17 21.26 10.53 21.45
C ASP A 17 22.71 10.70 20.99
N LEU A 18 22.91 11.64 20.07
CA LEU A 18 24.16 12.35 19.71
C LEU A 18 24.30 12.45 18.18
N LEU A 19 23.88 13.58 17.61
CA LEU A 19 24.58 14.29 16.53
C LEU A 19 24.00 15.72 16.39
N PRO A 20 24.82 16.77 16.19
CA PRO A 20 24.36 18.16 16.22
C PRO A 20 23.54 18.54 14.98
N ARG A 21 22.27 18.89 15.19
CA ARG A 21 21.21 19.14 14.17
C ARG A 21 21.39 20.35 13.25
N ARG A 22 22.52 21.08 13.24
CA ARG A 22 22.57 22.44 12.63
C ARG A 22 23.45 22.64 11.40
N LEU A 23 24.17 21.62 10.90
CA LEU A 23 25.08 21.82 9.75
C LEU A 23 24.72 21.06 8.46
N ALA A 24 23.72 20.17 8.47
CA ALA A 24 23.31 19.42 7.27
C ALA A 24 22.25 20.11 6.40
N TRP A 25 21.68 21.23 6.84
CA TRP A 25 20.46 21.81 6.26
C TRP A 25 20.66 22.85 5.15
N SER A 26 21.90 23.23 4.77
CA SER A 26 22.11 24.33 3.82
C SER A 26 22.56 23.96 2.40
N LEU A 27 22.71 22.66 2.09
CA LEU A 27 23.26 22.21 0.78
C LEU A 27 22.40 21.20 0.02
N MET A 28 21.20 20.87 0.49
CA MET A 28 20.24 20.03 -0.23
C MET A 28 18.99 20.85 -0.52
N GLY A 29 18.90 21.41 -1.73
CA GLY A 29 17.73 22.16 -2.19
C GLY A 29 16.50 21.25 -2.30
N ASP A 30 15.35 21.75 -1.84
CA ASP A 30 13.94 21.40 -2.17
C ASP A 30 13.50 19.93 -2.33
N THR A 31 14.33 18.91 -2.09
CA THR A 31 13.89 17.51 -2.01
C THR A 31 13.42 17.22 -0.59
N VAL A 32 12.20 17.69 -0.29
CA VAL A 32 11.51 17.47 0.98
C VAL A 32 11.23 15.98 1.14
N HIS A 33 12.01 15.29 1.96
CA HIS A 33 11.92 13.85 2.23
C HIS A 33 10.54 13.46 2.81
N SER A 34 9.89 12.44 2.25
CA SER A 34 8.55 11.98 2.63
C SER A 34 8.44 10.45 2.54
N ALA A 35 7.48 9.85 3.25
CA ALA A 35 7.25 8.39 3.20
C ALA A 35 7.01 7.85 1.77
N VAL A 36 6.51 8.69 0.87
CA VAL A 36 6.31 8.36 -0.55
C VAL A 36 7.64 8.16 -1.28
N ASP A 37 8.72 8.81 -0.84
CA ASP A 37 10.04 8.77 -1.47
C ASP A 37 10.76 7.42 -1.27
N LEU A 38 10.19 6.53 -0.44
CA LEU A 38 10.59 5.13 -0.34
C LEU A 38 10.03 4.24 -1.46
N LEU A 39 9.11 4.76 -2.26
CA LEU A 39 8.47 3.98 -3.31
C LEU A 39 9.30 4.08 -4.60
N PRO A 40 9.74 2.93 -5.16
CA PRO A 40 10.42 2.92 -6.45
C PRO A 40 9.46 3.32 -7.57
N THR A 41 9.91 4.11 -8.54
CA THR A 41 9.15 4.48 -9.74
C THR A 41 9.44 3.49 -10.87
N PHE A 42 8.42 2.97 -11.53
CA PHE A 42 8.62 2.13 -12.72
C PHE A 42 9.22 2.96 -13.86
N VAL A 43 10.27 2.44 -14.50
CA VAL A 43 10.94 3.15 -15.60
C VAL A 43 10.89 2.38 -16.92
N ALA A 44 10.96 1.05 -16.92
CA ALA A 44 10.87 0.25 -18.14
C ALA A 44 10.69 -1.26 -17.88
N PHE A 45 10.32 -1.99 -18.93
CA PHE A 45 10.53 -3.44 -19.03
C PHE A 45 11.70 -3.75 -19.95
N ALA A 46 12.58 -4.66 -19.53
CA ALA A 46 13.60 -5.23 -20.41
C ALA A 46 13.23 -6.66 -20.78
N ALA A 47 12.85 -6.88 -22.04
CA ALA A 47 12.45 -8.18 -22.58
C ALA A 47 13.55 -8.81 -23.44
N PRO A 48 13.69 -10.15 -23.45
CA PRO A 48 14.72 -10.81 -24.25
C PRO A 48 14.38 -10.74 -25.75
N GLY A 49 15.35 -10.35 -26.58
CA GLY A 49 15.16 -10.20 -28.03
C GLY A 49 14.34 -8.98 -28.45
N GLY A 50 13.90 -8.15 -27.50
CA GLY A 50 13.27 -6.86 -27.78
C GLY A 50 14.28 -5.72 -28.01
N PRO A 51 13.81 -4.52 -28.37
CA PRO A 51 14.65 -3.33 -28.42
C PRO A 51 15.21 -2.99 -27.03
N ALA A 52 16.29 -2.20 -26.98
CA ALA A 52 16.82 -1.69 -25.73
C ALA A 52 15.76 -0.84 -25.01
N ALA A 53 15.52 -1.16 -23.75
CA ALA A 53 14.62 -0.42 -22.89
C ALA A 53 15.32 0.87 -22.44
N ALA A 54 14.76 2.04 -22.72
CA ALA A 54 15.42 3.33 -22.44
C ALA A 54 14.60 4.21 -21.51
N TRP A 55 15.25 4.93 -20.60
CA TRP A 55 14.61 5.84 -19.66
C TRP A 55 15.56 6.96 -19.21
N ARG A 56 14.98 8.00 -18.59
CA ARG A 56 15.73 9.05 -17.89
C ARG A 56 15.80 8.72 -16.40
N GLY A 57 17.01 8.68 -15.85
CA GLY A 57 17.26 8.44 -14.44
C GLY A 57 17.30 9.73 -13.63
N ALA A 58 17.37 9.60 -12.31
CA ALA A 58 17.53 10.73 -11.41
C ALA A 58 18.96 11.28 -11.52
N CYS A 59 19.96 10.39 -11.55
CA CYS A 59 21.36 10.75 -11.72
C CYS A 59 21.83 10.74 -13.19
N PHE A 60 21.47 9.71 -13.96
CA PHE A 60 21.94 9.54 -15.34
C PHE A 60 20.82 9.90 -16.32
N ALA A 61 21.06 10.86 -17.21
CA ALA A 61 20.02 11.34 -18.12
C ALA A 61 19.70 10.35 -19.26
N GLU A 62 20.65 9.47 -19.61
CA GLU A 62 20.52 8.52 -20.71
C GLU A 62 20.81 7.11 -20.21
N ASN A 63 19.76 6.30 -20.05
CA ASN A 63 19.90 4.91 -19.61
C ASN A 63 19.26 3.96 -20.60
N GLU A 64 19.90 2.81 -20.79
CA GLU A 64 19.41 1.74 -21.63
C GLU A 64 19.62 0.39 -20.93
N ALA A 65 18.72 -0.57 -21.14
CA ALA A 65 18.88 -1.94 -20.68
C ALA A 65 18.52 -2.96 -21.76
N VAL A 66 19.34 -4.01 -21.84
CA VAL A 66 19.12 -5.15 -22.74
C VAL A 66 19.20 -6.43 -21.93
N LEU A 67 18.15 -7.26 -22.02
CA LEU A 67 18.10 -8.54 -21.34
C LEU A 67 18.56 -9.67 -22.27
N SER A 68 19.49 -10.50 -21.80
CA SER A 68 19.94 -11.70 -22.49
C SER A 68 19.72 -12.93 -21.61
N LEU A 69 19.09 -13.97 -22.15
CA LEU A 69 18.92 -15.23 -21.41
C LEU A 69 20.23 -16.02 -21.38
N THR A 70 20.58 -16.58 -20.23
CA THR A 70 21.71 -17.51 -20.10
C THR A 70 21.19 -18.96 -20.06
N PRO A 71 21.70 -19.86 -20.92
CA PRO A 71 21.30 -21.26 -20.90
C PRO A 71 21.77 -21.93 -19.61
N GLY A 72 20.99 -22.88 -19.10
CA GLY A 72 21.39 -23.65 -17.93
C GLY A 72 22.47 -24.68 -18.22
N PRO A 73 23.16 -25.18 -17.18
CA PRO A 73 24.13 -26.26 -17.34
C PRO A 73 23.47 -27.48 -18.01
N ARG A 74 24.04 -27.95 -19.11
CA ARG A 74 23.69 -29.27 -19.67
C ARG A 74 24.33 -30.33 -18.78
N GLY A 75 23.53 -31.02 -17.97
CA GLY A 75 23.98 -32.18 -17.23
C GLY A 75 24.45 -33.27 -18.20
N SER A 76 25.60 -33.90 -17.94
CA SER A 76 26.19 -34.91 -18.83
C SER A 76 25.48 -36.26 -18.79
N ASN A 77 24.44 -36.44 -17.96
CA ASN A 77 23.53 -37.59 -17.95
C ASN A 77 22.30 -37.24 -17.09
N SER A 78 21.10 -37.57 -17.59
CA SER A 78 19.76 -37.50 -16.95
C SER A 78 19.06 -36.14 -16.74
N THR A 79 17.96 -35.96 -17.49
CA THR A 79 16.61 -35.41 -17.16
C THR A 79 16.39 -34.11 -16.39
N ALA A 80 17.40 -33.40 -15.89
CA ALA A 80 17.21 -32.05 -15.32
C ALA A 80 18.23 -31.08 -15.92
N ALA A 81 17.91 -30.52 -17.10
CA ALA A 81 18.60 -29.32 -17.55
C ALA A 81 18.37 -28.22 -16.50
N GLY A 82 19.45 -27.61 -16.01
CA GLY A 82 19.30 -26.47 -15.11
C GLY A 82 18.47 -25.39 -15.81
N LEU A 83 17.64 -24.66 -15.07
CA LEU A 83 16.66 -23.75 -15.66
C LEU A 83 17.31 -22.61 -16.47
N GLY A 84 18.62 -22.36 -16.30
CA GLY A 84 19.30 -21.21 -16.88
C GLY A 84 18.95 -19.94 -16.10
N GLY A 85 19.33 -18.79 -16.64
CA GLY A 85 19.16 -17.50 -15.99
C GLY A 85 19.05 -16.36 -17.00
N ALA A 86 19.46 -15.16 -16.58
CA ALA A 86 19.63 -14.04 -17.48
C ALA A 86 20.71 -13.06 -17.02
N VAL A 87 21.21 -12.26 -17.96
CA VAL A 87 22.04 -11.11 -17.71
C VAL A 87 21.33 -9.89 -18.27
N LEU A 88 21.00 -8.96 -17.39
CA LEU A 88 20.54 -7.62 -17.76
C LEU A 88 21.76 -6.73 -17.90
N ARG A 89 22.06 -6.29 -19.12
CA ARG A 89 23.12 -5.31 -19.39
C ARG A 89 22.52 -3.93 -19.35
N LEU A 90 22.98 -3.10 -18.43
CA LEU A 90 22.54 -1.71 -18.32
C LEU A 90 23.65 -0.79 -18.81
N LYS A 91 23.31 0.25 -19.55
CA LYS A 91 24.21 1.32 -19.93
C LYS A 91 23.68 2.60 -19.32
N THR A 92 24.52 3.26 -18.54
CA THR A 92 24.22 4.56 -17.93
C THR A 92 25.12 5.62 -18.56
N ALA A 93 24.58 6.77 -18.90
CA ALA A 93 25.29 7.85 -19.58
C ALA A 93 24.78 9.23 -19.12
N SER A 94 25.54 10.27 -19.48
CA SER A 94 25.18 11.67 -19.22
C SER A 94 24.90 11.92 -17.73
N ALA A 95 25.90 11.65 -16.89
CA ALA A 95 25.84 11.84 -15.45
C ALA A 95 25.66 13.32 -15.10
N GLN A 96 24.67 13.62 -14.24
CA GLN A 96 24.36 15.00 -13.85
C GLN A 96 25.33 15.56 -12.80
N SER A 97 26.06 14.69 -12.09
CA SER A 97 27.03 15.07 -11.05
C SER A 97 28.19 14.06 -10.99
N TRP A 98 29.22 14.36 -10.21
CA TRP A 98 30.35 13.48 -9.92
C TRP A 98 30.09 12.55 -8.71
N THR A 99 29.16 12.91 -7.82
CA THR A 99 28.74 12.10 -6.65
C THR A 99 27.49 11.27 -6.94
N CYS A 100 27.27 10.99 -8.20
CA CYS A 100 25.99 10.60 -8.74
C CYS A 100 25.74 9.11 -8.49
N MET A 101 24.53 8.75 -8.03
CA MET A 101 24.20 7.37 -7.68
C MET A 101 22.71 7.10 -7.84
N ASP A 102 22.38 6.20 -8.75
CA ASP A 102 21.02 5.65 -8.88
C ASP A 102 20.94 4.29 -8.17
N LEU A 103 19.81 4.03 -7.53
CA LEU A 103 19.46 2.73 -6.94
C LEU A 103 18.29 2.15 -7.74
N TYR A 104 18.50 0.96 -8.30
CA TYR A 104 17.51 0.25 -9.10
C TYR A 104 16.98 -0.97 -8.39
N VAL A 105 15.70 -1.25 -8.63
CA VAL A 105 15.01 -2.48 -8.22
C VAL A 105 14.59 -3.21 -9.48
N PHE A 106 14.93 -4.50 -9.57
CA PHE A 106 14.59 -5.38 -10.67
C PHE A 106 13.60 -6.43 -10.18
N ALA A 107 12.40 -6.46 -10.76
CA ALA A 107 11.35 -7.34 -10.28
C ALA A 107 10.79 -8.25 -11.36
N THR A 108 10.48 -9.47 -10.93
CA THR A 108 9.54 -10.39 -11.57
C THR A 108 8.48 -10.76 -10.51
N PRO A 109 7.36 -11.41 -10.88
CA PRO A 109 6.44 -11.97 -9.89
C PRO A 109 7.09 -12.99 -8.95
N TYR A 110 8.30 -13.46 -9.29
CA TYR A 110 9.03 -14.46 -8.55
C TYR A 110 10.08 -13.82 -7.64
N ARG A 111 10.79 -12.78 -8.08
CA ARG A 111 11.88 -12.21 -7.28
C ARG A 111 11.93 -10.70 -7.32
N ILE A 112 12.56 -10.16 -6.28
CA ILE A 112 13.09 -8.80 -6.27
C ILE A 112 14.60 -8.89 -6.12
N GLY A 113 15.31 -8.25 -7.04
CA GLY A 113 16.72 -7.89 -6.91
C GLY A 113 16.89 -6.38 -6.89
N TRP A 114 18.06 -5.92 -6.50
CA TRP A 114 18.42 -4.51 -6.51
C TRP A 114 19.91 -4.36 -6.77
N ASP A 115 20.29 -3.20 -7.31
CA ASP A 115 21.67 -2.84 -7.54
C ASP A 115 21.80 -1.32 -7.60
N TYR A 116 23.02 -0.79 -7.46
CA TYR A 116 23.28 0.64 -7.51
C TYR A 116 24.41 0.98 -8.47
N TYR A 117 24.27 2.11 -9.16
CA TYR A 117 25.23 2.54 -10.18
C TYR A 117 25.73 3.94 -9.87
N THR A 118 27.06 4.09 -9.76
CA THR A 118 27.72 5.35 -9.41
C THR A 118 28.50 5.98 -10.56
N ARG A 119 28.55 5.32 -11.72
CA ARG A 119 29.35 5.75 -12.88
C ARG A 119 28.57 5.54 -14.16
N ALA A 120 28.73 6.50 -15.08
CA ALA A 120 28.25 6.39 -16.46
C ALA A 120 29.08 5.34 -17.20
N HIS A 121 28.61 4.10 -17.19
CA HIS A 121 29.28 2.94 -17.76
C HIS A 121 28.28 1.84 -18.12
N GLN A 122 28.78 0.76 -18.72
CA GLN A 122 28.08 -0.51 -18.81
C GLN A 122 28.15 -1.27 -17.48
N HIS A 123 27.01 -1.74 -17.02
CA HIS A 123 26.80 -2.53 -15.82
C HIS A 123 26.06 -3.83 -16.15
N THR A 124 26.12 -4.79 -15.24
CA THR A 124 25.48 -6.08 -15.42
C THR A 124 24.78 -6.51 -14.15
N PHE A 125 23.48 -6.79 -14.24
CA PHE A 125 22.73 -7.45 -13.20
C PHE A 125 22.47 -8.91 -13.62
N GLU A 126 23.00 -9.87 -12.86
CA GLU A 126 22.95 -11.29 -13.21
C GLU A 126 21.89 -12.04 -12.38
N ILE A 127 20.99 -12.70 -13.10
CA ILE A 127 20.11 -13.74 -12.57
C ILE A 127 20.79 -15.09 -12.87
N LYS A 128 21.50 -15.65 -11.89
CA LYS A 128 22.30 -16.87 -12.07
C LYS A 128 21.46 -18.09 -12.46
N SER A 129 20.32 -18.25 -11.79
CA SER A 129 19.34 -19.29 -12.10
C SER A 129 17.92 -18.80 -11.85
N TRP A 130 17.00 -19.17 -12.74
CA TRP A 130 15.57 -19.04 -12.51
C TRP A 130 15.15 -19.89 -11.32
N GLU A 131 14.18 -19.40 -10.57
CA GLU A 131 13.68 -20.09 -9.39
C GLU A 131 12.82 -21.29 -9.80
N GLU A 132 12.00 -21.11 -10.83
CA GLU A 132 11.17 -22.13 -11.45
C GLU A 132 10.99 -21.87 -12.94
N ALA A 133 10.48 -22.86 -13.67
CA ALA A 133 10.21 -22.74 -15.10
C ALA A 133 9.23 -21.58 -15.42
N GLY A 134 8.26 -21.32 -14.53
CA GLY A 134 7.29 -20.25 -14.68
C GLY A 134 7.92 -18.85 -14.69
N GLU A 135 9.00 -18.63 -13.95
CA GLU A 135 9.74 -17.36 -13.98
C GLU A 135 10.38 -17.12 -15.35
N MET A 136 11.02 -18.15 -15.90
CA MET A 136 11.61 -18.09 -17.23
C MET A 136 10.56 -17.79 -18.30
N GLU A 137 9.40 -18.44 -18.24
CA GLU A 137 8.29 -18.22 -19.17
C GLU A 137 7.72 -16.81 -19.05
N TYR A 138 7.53 -16.32 -17.82
CA TYR A 138 7.11 -14.95 -17.56
C TYR A 138 8.09 -13.96 -18.20
N VAL A 139 9.39 -14.09 -17.93
CA VAL A 139 10.42 -13.16 -18.42
C VAL A 139 10.53 -13.19 -19.95
N LYS A 140 10.33 -14.35 -20.59
CA LYS A 140 10.28 -14.44 -22.06
C LYS A 140 9.13 -13.64 -22.66
N LEU A 141 7.98 -13.61 -21.99
CA LEU A 141 6.78 -12.96 -22.49
C LEU A 141 6.68 -11.47 -22.11
N HIS A 142 7.14 -11.11 -20.91
CA HIS A 142 6.90 -9.78 -20.31
C HIS A 142 8.19 -9.03 -19.99
N GLY A 143 9.33 -9.71 -19.92
CA GLY A 143 10.60 -9.13 -19.49
C GLY A 143 10.73 -8.97 -17.98
N VAL A 144 11.77 -8.24 -17.57
CA VAL A 144 12.03 -7.87 -16.17
C VAL A 144 11.61 -6.42 -15.97
N ALA A 145 10.80 -6.15 -14.94
CA ALA A 145 10.41 -4.80 -14.58
C ALA A 145 11.58 -4.08 -13.91
N ILE A 146 11.89 -2.88 -14.38
CA ILE A 146 12.94 -2.02 -13.85
C ILE A 146 12.28 -0.85 -13.14
N PHE A 147 12.65 -0.66 -11.88
CA PHE A 147 12.24 0.50 -11.11
C PHE A 147 13.45 1.27 -10.61
N LEU A 148 13.29 2.59 -10.51
CA LEU A 148 14.29 3.52 -10.02
C LEU A 148 13.82 4.12 -8.70
N MET A 149 14.71 4.17 -7.71
CA MET A 149 14.49 4.95 -6.50
C MET A 149 14.78 6.43 -6.80
N PRO A 150 13.77 7.31 -6.91
CA PRO A 150 13.96 8.69 -7.37
C PRO A 150 14.88 9.49 -6.45
N SER A 151 14.88 9.18 -5.15
CA SER A 151 15.70 9.84 -4.14
C SER A 151 17.12 9.26 -4.00
N GLY A 152 17.48 8.25 -4.81
CA GLY A 152 18.75 7.52 -4.69
C GLY A 152 18.93 6.81 -3.34
N MET A 153 20.09 6.21 -3.10
CA MET A 153 20.34 5.43 -1.86
C MET A 153 20.28 6.30 -0.59
N LEU A 154 20.90 7.49 -0.61
CA LEU A 154 20.93 8.37 0.56
C LEU A 154 19.55 8.94 0.89
N GLY A 155 18.82 9.42 -0.11
CA GLY A 155 17.46 9.92 0.08
C GLY A 155 16.50 8.81 0.50
N THR A 156 16.67 7.58 -0.01
CA THR A 156 15.90 6.41 0.47
C THR A 156 16.18 6.13 1.95
N LEU A 157 17.45 6.13 2.38
CA LEU A 157 17.81 5.90 3.78
C LEU A 157 17.27 7.01 4.71
N LEU A 158 17.31 8.27 4.26
CA LEU A 158 16.73 9.39 5.01
C LEU A 158 15.20 9.31 5.06
N SER A 159 14.55 8.88 3.98
CA SER A 159 13.09 8.73 3.93
C SER A 159 12.56 7.65 4.90
N LEU A 160 13.38 6.65 5.27
CA LEU A 160 13.03 5.70 6.33
C LEU A 160 12.84 6.38 7.69
N ILE A 161 13.58 7.46 7.95
CA ILE A 161 13.46 8.26 9.18
C ILE A 161 12.13 9.02 9.19
N ASP A 162 11.60 9.39 8.02
CA ASP A 162 10.34 10.14 7.90
C ASP A 162 9.08 9.27 8.01
N VAL A 163 9.21 7.94 7.89
CA VAL A 163 8.06 7.05 8.09
C VAL A 163 7.80 6.75 9.55
N ILE A 164 8.85 6.60 10.35
CA ILE A 164 8.77 6.32 11.79
C ILE A 164 7.82 7.28 12.51
N PRO A 165 7.89 8.62 12.32
CA PRO A 165 6.97 9.54 12.98
C PRO A 165 5.49 9.31 12.64
N LEU A 166 5.14 8.87 11.42
CA LEU A 166 3.75 8.69 11.01
C LEU A 166 2.97 7.75 11.95
N PHE A 167 3.66 6.77 12.54
CA PHE A 167 3.05 5.78 13.43
C PHE A 167 3.22 6.10 14.92
N SER A 168 3.82 7.26 15.25
CA SER A 168 4.04 7.70 16.63
C SER A 168 2.80 8.34 17.24
N ASN A 169 2.46 7.99 18.48
CA ASN A 169 1.36 8.64 19.21
C ASN A 169 1.84 9.91 19.93
N THR A 170 2.37 10.86 19.16
CA THR A 170 2.96 12.11 19.67
C THR A 170 2.50 13.31 18.86
N ILE A 171 2.77 14.52 19.35
CA ILE A 171 2.56 15.75 18.55
C ILE A 171 3.44 15.75 17.31
N TRP A 172 4.68 15.25 17.41
CA TRP A 172 5.55 15.09 16.25
C TRP A 172 4.95 14.16 15.20
N GLY A 173 4.36 13.03 15.62
CA GLY A 173 3.65 12.14 14.71
C GLY A 173 2.41 12.78 14.09
N GLN A 174 1.66 13.58 14.85
CA GLN A 174 0.55 14.37 14.31
C GLN A 174 1.03 15.32 13.22
N ASP A 175 2.05 16.11 13.50
CA ASP A 175 2.57 17.13 12.57
C ASP A 175 3.13 16.47 11.30
N ALA A 176 3.78 15.31 11.42
CA ALA A 176 4.23 14.53 10.28
C ALA A 176 3.07 14.03 9.41
N ASN A 177 2.00 13.48 10.01
CA ASN A 177 0.81 13.05 9.27
C ASN A 177 0.10 14.23 8.59
N LEU A 178 -0.02 15.38 9.27
CA LEU A 178 -0.61 16.59 8.69
C LEU A 178 0.22 17.14 7.53
N ALA A 179 1.55 17.21 7.68
CA ALA A 179 2.46 17.64 6.61
C ALA A 179 2.40 16.69 5.40
N PHE A 180 2.30 15.37 5.65
CA PHE A 180 2.13 14.39 4.59
C PHE A 180 0.84 14.62 3.79
N LEU A 181 -0.31 14.75 4.46
CA LEU A 181 -1.60 14.98 3.80
C LEU A 181 -1.63 16.34 3.07
N GLN A 182 -1.02 17.37 3.65
CA GLN A 182 -0.92 18.68 3.00
C GLN A 182 -0.05 18.61 1.74
N LYS A 183 1.09 17.91 1.78
CA LYS A 183 2.01 17.77 0.64
C LYS A 183 1.39 16.96 -0.50
N HIS A 184 0.76 15.82 -0.18
CA HIS A 184 0.35 14.84 -1.18
C HIS A 184 -1.12 14.93 -1.60
N MET A 185 -1.98 15.52 -0.78
CA MET A 185 -3.40 15.70 -1.11
C MET A 185 -3.81 17.18 -1.20
N GLY A 186 -2.93 18.12 -0.85
CA GLY A 186 -3.32 19.53 -0.69
C GLY A 186 -4.30 19.76 0.46
N ALA A 187 -4.47 18.78 1.36
CA ALA A 187 -5.49 18.78 2.39
C ALA A 187 -5.07 19.58 3.64
N SER A 188 -5.92 20.52 4.06
CA SER A 188 -5.72 21.31 5.28
C SER A 188 -6.61 20.82 6.43
N PHE A 189 -6.02 20.53 7.59
CA PHE A 189 -6.75 20.16 8.80
C PHE A 189 -6.66 21.28 9.84
N ASN A 190 -7.77 21.99 10.01
CA ASN A 190 -7.85 23.11 10.95
C ASN A 190 -8.38 22.65 12.31
N LYS A 191 -7.75 23.14 13.38
CA LYS A 191 -8.21 22.88 14.74
C LYS A 191 -9.59 23.53 14.96
N ARG A 192 -10.57 22.75 15.41
CA ARG A 192 -11.91 23.26 15.74
C ARG A 192 -11.90 24.01 17.08
N SER A 193 -12.81 24.98 17.23
CA SER A 193 -13.10 25.61 18.51
C SER A 193 -13.71 24.61 19.48
N GLN A 194 -13.48 24.81 20.78
CA GLN A 194 -14.10 23.98 21.81
C GLN A 194 -15.59 24.30 21.97
N PRO A 195 -16.41 23.34 22.45
CA PRO A 195 -16.04 21.96 22.81
C PRO A 195 -15.79 21.07 21.58
N TRP A 196 -14.86 20.12 21.69
CA TRP A 196 -14.50 19.20 20.59
C TRP A 196 -15.45 18.00 20.46
N ALA A 197 -16.18 17.67 21.54
CA ALA A 197 -17.18 16.63 21.54
C ALA A 197 -18.57 17.25 21.40
N ALA A 198 -19.37 16.73 20.47
CA ALA A 198 -20.78 17.07 20.35
C ALA A 198 -21.61 16.19 21.29
N ASN A 199 -22.67 16.76 21.86
CA ASN A 199 -23.69 15.96 22.54
C ASN A 199 -24.65 15.38 21.50
N ILE A 200 -24.48 14.10 21.17
CA ILE A 200 -25.31 13.39 20.19
C ILE A 200 -26.43 12.69 20.97
N ARG A 201 -27.66 13.13 20.72
CA ARG A 201 -28.87 12.51 21.24
C ARG A 201 -29.16 11.22 20.47
N LYS A 202 -29.29 10.09 21.16
CA LYS A 202 -29.48 8.77 20.51
C LYS A 202 -30.81 8.70 19.75
N GLU A 203 -31.80 9.45 20.19
CA GLU A 203 -33.10 9.60 19.52
C GLU A 203 -32.96 10.19 18.12
N ASP A 204 -31.98 11.08 17.89
CA ASP A 204 -31.76 11.73 16.59
C ASP A 204 -30.96 10.86 15.61
N VAL A 205 -30.32 9.78 16.09
CA VAL A 205 -29.58 8.83 15.26
C VAL A 205 -30.53 7.75 14.75
N HIS A 206 -30.41 7.36 13.48
CA HIS A 206 -31.30 6.39 12.86
C HIS A 206 -30.51 5.22 12.27
N SER A 207 -31.20 4.08 12.09
CA SER A 207 -30.63 2.94 11.36
C SER A 207 -30.16 3.38 9.97
N GLY A 208 -28.93 3.00 9.63
CA GLY A 208 -28.28 3.36 8.37
C GLY A 208 -27.49 4.67 8.41
N ASP A 209 -27.58 5.47 9.48
CA ASP A 209 -26.72 6.65 9.62
C ASP A 209 -25.25 6.24 9.67
N PHE A 210 -24.41 7.03 9.01
CA PHE A 210 -23.03 6.68 8.72
C PHE A 210 -22.07 7.43 9.64
N LEU A 211 -21.05 6.73 10.14
CA LEU A 211 -19.96 7.31 10.92
C LEU A 211 -18.69 7.28 10.07
N ALA A 212 -18.17 8.46 9.75
CA ALA A 212 -16.86 8.63 9.16
C ALA A 212 -15.83 8.93 10.25
N LEU A 213 -14.78 8.11 10.32
CA LEU A 213 -13.72 8.22 11.31
C LEU A 213 -12.39 8.58 10.64
N SER A 214 -11.66 9.47 11.28
CA SER A 214 -10.29 9.82 10.92
C SER A 214 -9.43 9.92 12.17
N LYS A 215 -8.31 9.24 12.19
CA LYS A 215 -7.27 9.36 13.21
C LYS A 215 -6.04 10.00 12.58
N ILE A 216 -5.26 10.72 13.38
CA ILE A 216 -4.07 11.44 12.90
C ILE A 216 -2.81 11.18 13.75
N ARG A 217 -2.91 10.42 14.84
CA ARG A 217 -1.77 10.01 15.68
C ARG A 217 -1.72 8.51 15.91
N GLY A 218 -0.54 8.04 16.29
CA GLY A 218 -0.31 6.64 16.66
C GLY A 218 -0.37 5.70 15.46
N ARG A 219 -0.31 4.40 15.76
CA ARG A 219 -0.29 3.34 14.75
C ARG A 219 -1.45 3.49 13.76
N TRP A 220 -2.66 3.64 14.27
CA TRP A 220 -3.87 3.77 13.45
C TRP A 220 -3.93 5.11 12.70
N GLY A 221 -3.44 6.21 13.27
CA GLY A 221 -3.36 7.49 12.58
C GLY A 221 -2.40 7.46 11.38
N GLY A 222 -1.27 6.74 11.51
CA GLY A 222 -0.35 6.51 10.40
C GLY A 222 -0.98 5.69 9.27
N PHE A 223 -1.64 4.57 9.60
CA PHE A 223 -2.38 3.78 8.61
C PHE A 223 -3.46 4.61 7.91
N GLN A 224 -4.30 5.29 8.68
CA GLN A 224 -5.38 6.10 8.12
C GLN A 224 -4.86 7.29 7.30
N THR A 225 -3.68 7.83 7.60
CA THR A 225 -3.04 8.87 6.77
C THR A 225 -2.66 8.34 5.40
N LEU A 226 -2.09 7.13 5.37
CA LEU A 226 -1.76 6.48 4.10
C LEU A 226 -3.02 6.09 3.33
N GLU A 227 -4.05 5.57 4.02
CA GLU A 227 -5.37 5.23 3.44
C GLU A 227 -6.10 6.45 2.86
N LYS A 228 -6.03 7.62 3.51
CA LYS A 228 -6.59 8.87 2.95
C LYS A 228 -5.90 9.25 1.65
N TRP A 229 -4.57 9.17 1.60
CA TRP A 229 -3.79 9.57 0.43
C TRP A 229 -4.10 8.76 -0.82
N VAL A 230 -4.04 7.44 -0.68
CA VAL A 230 -4.35 6.45 -1.71
C VAL A 230 -5.82 6.37 -2.13
N THR A 231 -6.79 6.62 -1.23
CA THR A 231 -8.21 6.61 -1.59
C THR A 231 -8.73 7.98 -2.01
N GLY A 232 -7.97 9.05 -1.75
CA GLY A 232 -8.45 10.43 -1.87
C GLY A 232 -9.49 10.83 -0.81
N ALA A 233 -9.80 9.97 0.17
CA ALA A 233 -10.79 10.23 1.20
C ALA A 233 -10.22 11.04 2.37
N PHE A 234 -11.11 11.61 3.19
CA PHE A 234 -10.74 12.25 4.46
C PHE A 234 -10.99 11.36 5.68
N ALA A 235 -11.73 10.26 5.51
CA ALA A 235 -11.93 9.23 6.51
C ALA A 235 -11.01 8.04 6.23
N GLY A 236 -10.46 7.45 7.28
CA GLY A 236 -9.71 6.18 7.19
C GLY A 236 -10.51 4.98 7.70
N HIS A 237 -11.64 5.21 8.37
CA HIS A 237 -12.48 4.14 8.88
C HIS A 237 -13.95 4.54 8.85
N THR A 238 -14.83 3.55 8.76
CA THR A 238 -16.27 3.78 8.64
C THR A 238 -17.05 2.79 9.47
N ALA A 239 -18.16 3.25 10.05
CA ALA A 239 -19.10 2.42 10.76
C ALA A 239 -20.54 2.83 10.43
N VAL A 240 -21.51 1.97 10.74
CA VAL A 240 -22.93 2.24 10.53
C VAL A 240 -23.71 2.10 11.83
N CYS A 241 -24.67 3.01 12.04
CA CYS A 241 -25.59 2.95 13.17
C CYS A 241 -26.77 2.04 12.87
N LEU A 242 -27.21 1.24 13.85
CA LEU A 242 -28.40 0.38 13.77
C LEU A 242 -29.22 0.53 15.04
N LYS A 243 -30.54 0.65 14.93
CA LYS A 243 -31.46 0.57 16.07
C LYS A 243 -32.16 -0.78 16.10
N ASP A 244 -32.18 -1.42 17.27
CA ASP A 244 -32.96 -2.65 17.44
C ASP A 244 -34.45 -2.36 17.68
N GLU A 245 -35.25 -3.41 17.81
CA GLU A 245 -36.70 -3.33 18.05
C GLU A 245 -37.07 -2.59 19.35
N ASN A 246 -36.14 -2.54 20.31
CA ASN A 246 -36.31 -1.83 21.58
C ASN A 246 -35.86 -0.35 21.49
N GLY A 247 -35.38 0.08 20.32
CA GLY A 247 -34.83 1.42 20.09
C GLY A 247 -33.40 1.61 20.62
N THR A 248 -32.72 0.54 21.04
CA THR A 248 -31.32 0.59 21.47
C THR A 248 -30.45 0.87 20.28
N LEU A 249 -29.51 1.81 20.43
CA LEU A 249 -28.58 2.21 19.37
C LEU A 249 -27.29 1.38 19.43
N TRP A 250 -26.92 0.84 18.28
CA TRP A 250 -25.74 0.01 18.07
C TRP A 250 -24.88 0.61 16.96
N VAL A 251 -23.58 0.31 17.01
CA VAL A 251 -22.62 0.63 15.95
C VAL A 251 -22.07 -0.68 15.41
N ALA A 252 -22.26 -0.93 14.11
CA ALA A 252 -21.69 -2.06 13.41
C ALA A 252 -20.47 -1.61 12.59
N GLU A 253 -19.33 -2.29 12.80
CA GLU A 253 -18.08 -1.97 12.11
C GLU A 253 -17.20 -3.21 11.92
N SER A 254 -16.29 -3.12 10.95
CA SER A 254 -15.19 -4.08 10.78
C SER A 254 -13.90 -3.43 11.26
N GLY A 255 -13.13 -4.08 12.13
CA GLY A 255 -11.89 -3.53 12.69
C GLY A 255 -11.94 -3.33 14.20
N TYR A 256 -12.95 -3.89 14.87
CA TYR A 256 -13.03 -3.88 16.31
C TYR A 256 -12.07 -4.93 16.88
N GLU A 257 -11.20 -4.51 17.79
CA GLU A 257 -10.24 -5.41 18.45
C GLU A 257 -10.94 -6.19 19.58
N ASN A 258 -11.04 -7.51 19.42
CA ASN A 258 -11.64 -8.36 20.44
C ASN A 258 -10.68 -8.59 21.64
N LYS A 259 -11.14 -9.29 22.68
CA LYS A 259 -10.34 -9.59 23.89
C LYS A 259 -9.05 -10.39 23.62
N LYS A 260 -8.90 -10.99 22.44
CA LYS A 260 -7.70 -11.73 22.01
C LYS A 260 -6.73 -10.87 21.18
N GLY A 261 -7.08 -9.61 20.91
CA GLY A 261 -6.29 -8.73 20.04
C GLY A 261 -6.54 -8.95 18.55
N GLU A 262 -7.63 -9.63 18.17
CA GLU A 262 -7.97 -9.90 16.77
C GLU A 262 -8.96 -8.85 16.25
N GLU A 263 -8.76 -8.37 15.02
CA GLU A 263 -9.68 -7.48 14.34
C GLU A 263 -10.86 -8.27 13.77
N VAL A 264 -12.06 -7.96 14.26
CA VAL A 264 -13.31 -8.64 13.86
C VAL A 264 -14.38 -7.65 13.43
N ILE A 265 -15.43 -8.19 12.82
CA ILE A 265 -16.69 -7.49 12.63
C ILE A 265 -17.49 -7.56 13.93
N ALA A 266 -17.82 -6.41 14.49
CA ALA A 266 -18.53 -6.29 15.75
C ALA A 266 -19.77 -5.41 15.63
N ILE A 267 -20.71 -5.63 16.54
CA ILE A 267 -21.90 -4.79 16.76
C ILE A 267 -21.85 -4.40 18.23
N VAL A 268 -21.57 -3.13 18.50
CA VAL A 268 -21.25 -2.61 19.83
C VAL A 268 -22.33 -1.62 20.27
N PRO A 269 -22.80 -1.64 21.53
CA PRO A 269 -23.71 -0.62 22.03
C PRO A 269 -23.11 0.77 21.87
N TRP A 270 -23.92 1.75 21.47
CA TRP A 270 -23.46 3.12 21.24
C TRP A 270 -22.66 3.72 22.41
N ASP A 271 -23.11 3.50 23.65
CA ASP A 271 -22.43 4.07 24.83
C ASP A 271 -21.03 3.51 25.04
N GLU A 272 -20.85 2.21 24.74
CA GLU A 272 -19.54 1.57 24.80
C GLU A 272 -18.65 2.11 23.68
N TRP A 273 -19.14 2.12 22.45
CA TRP A 273 -18.40 2.61 21.29
C TRP A 273 -18.01 4.09 21.43
N TRP A 274 -18.97 4.95 21.78
CA TRP A 274 -18.75 6.38 21.98
C TRP A 274 -17.85 6.65 23.19
N GLY A 275 -17.99 5.86 24.26
CA GLY A 275 -17.11 5.93 25.43
C GLY A 275 -15.65 5.60 25.11
N VAL A 276 -15.40 4.67 24.19
CA VAL A 276 -14.05 4.38 23.67
C VAL A 276 -13.55 5.54 22.81
N ALA A 277 -14.37 6.05 21.88
CA ALA A 277 -14.00 7.16 21.00
C ALA A 277 -13.62 8.44 21.78
N LEU A 278 -14.30 8.72 22.90
CA LEU A 278 -14.00 9.88 23.76
C LEU A 278 -12.68 9.74 24.55
N LYS A 279 -12.21 8.51 24.77
CA LYS A 279 -10.97 8.21 25.52
C LYS A 279 -9.76 7.99 24.61
N ASP A 280 -9.99 7.87 23.31
CA ASP A 280 -8.94 7.63 22.32
C ASP A 280 -8.02 8.86 22.19
N ASP A 281 -6.74 8.67 22.50
CA ASP A 281 -5.73 9.71 22.52
C ASP A 281 -5.05 9.93 21.16
N SER A 282 -5.43 9.15 20.12
CA SER A 282 -4.91 9.26 18.76
C SER A 282 -5.38 10.51 17.99
N ASN A 283 -6.06 11.43 18.67
CA ASN A 283 -6.79 12.55 18.06
C ASN A 283 -7.77 12.01 17.00
N PRO A 284 -8.85 11.33 17.41
CA PRO A 284 -9.89 10.89 16.51
C PRO A 284 -10.78 12.08 16.10
N GLN A 285 -11.21 12.08 14.85
CA GLN A 285 -12.29 12.90 14.32
C GLN A 285 -13.40 11.95 13.91
N VAL A 286 -14.60 12.16 14.45
CA VAL A 286 -15.79 11.38 14.11
C VAL A 286 -16.84 12.33 13.56
N ALA A 287 -17.32 12.03 12.36
CA ALA A 287 -18.44 12.72 11.73
C ALA A 287 -19.63 11.76 11.65
N LEU A 288 -20.73 12.13 12.31
CA LEU A 288 -22.03 11.49 12.12
C LEU A 288 -22.71 12.12 10.90
N LEU A 289 -23.04 11.28 9.92
CA LEU A 289 -23.61 11.66 8.64
C LEU A 289 -24.97 10.98 8.48
N PRO A 290 -26.08 11.69 8.75
CA PRO A 290 -27.40 11.15 8.57
C PRO A 290 -27.69 10.79 7.12
N LEU A 291 -28.43 9.70 6.89
CA LEU A 291 -28.91 9.39 5.55
C LEU A 291 -29.80 10.52 5.01
N HIS A 292 -29.60 10.87 3.73
CA HIS A 292 -30.52 11.75 3.01
C HIS A 292 -31.95 11.17 3.09
N PRO A 293 -33.00 12.00 3.25
CA PRO A 293 -34.38 11.52 3.40
C PRO A 293 -34.82 10.49 2.34
N ASP A 294 -34.43 10.69 1.08
CA ASP A 294 -34.76 9.78 -0.03
C ASP A 294 -34.02 8.43 0.02
N VAL A 295 -32.85 8.38 0.65
CA VAL A 295 -32.13 7.12 0.88
C VAL A 295 -32.72 6.43 2.11
N ARG A 296 -33.02 7.21 3.15
CA ARG A 296 -33.63 6.72 4.38
C ARG A 296 -34.98 6.05 4.16
N SER A 297 -35.85 6.63 3.33
CA SER A 297 -37.16 6.06 3.01
C SER A 297 -37.09 4.69 2.31
N ARG A 298 -35.94 4.35 1.72
CA ARG A 298 -35.66 3.07 1.05
C ARG A 298 -34.79 2.13 1.88
N PHE A 299 -34.31 2.58 3.04
CA PHE A 299 -33.42 1.77 3.88
C PHE A 299 -34.21 0.63 4.52
N ASN A 300 -33.79 -0.61 4.25
CA ASN A 300 -34.43 -1.80 4.81
C ASN A 300 -33.71 -2.21 6.09
N GLU A 301 -34.26 -1.79 7.24
CA GLU A 301 -33.67 -2.07 8.56
C GLU A 301 -33.57 -3.56 8.87
N SER A 302 -34.58 -4.35 8.52
CA SER A 302 -34.60 -5.79 8.76
C SER A 302 -33.48 -6.49 7.99
N ALA A 303 -33.31 -6.14 6.72
CA ALA A 303 -32.23 -6.69 5.89
C ALA A 303 -30.84 -6.23 6.38
N ALA A 304 -30.71 -4.98 6.84
CA ALA A 304 -29.47 -4.48 7.41
C ALA A 304 -29.07 -5.27 8.67
N TRP A 305 -30.02 -5.55 9.56
CA TRP A 305 -29.80 -6.36 10.76
C TRP A 305 -29.51 -7.83 10.46
N GLU A 306 -30.18 -8.42 9.48
CA GLU A 306 -29.88 -9.77 9.01
C GLU A 306 -28.44 -9.85 8.50
N PHE A 307 -28.04 -8.89 7.66
CA PHE A 307 -26.68 -8.81 7.15
C PHE A 307 -25.66 -8.61 8.27
N ALA A 308 -25.86 -7.64 9.15
CA ALA A 308 -24.94 -7.34 10.25
C ALA A 308 -24.74 -8.56 11.16
N ARG A 309 -25.82 -9.27 11.52
CA ARG A 309 -25.75 -10.51 12.31
C ARG A 309 -25.05 -11.64 11.57
N SER A 310 -25.23 -11.76 10.25
CA SER A 310 -24.54 -12.76 9.44
C SER A 310 -23.02 -12.56 9.37
N MET A 311 -22.56 -11.33 9.63
CA MET A 311 -21.15 -10.93 9.59
C MET A 311 -20.50 -10.85 10.98
N TYR A 312 -21.29 -10.76 12.04
CA TYR A 312 -20.80 -10.65 13.42
C TYR A 312 -19.81 -11.75 13.77
N GLY A 313 -18.66 -11.37 14.32
CA GLY A 313 -17.58 -12.27 14.73
C GLY A 313 -16.70 -12.78 13.60
N LYS A 314 -16.99 -12.47 12.34
CA LYS A 314 -16.08 -12.78 11.23
C LYS A 314 -14.81 -11.93 11.28
N PRO A 315 -13.70 -12.40 10.69
CA PRO A 315 -12.47 -11.61 10.58
C PRO A 315 -12.68 -10.28 9.85
N TYR A 316 -11.72 -9.38 10.01
CA TYR A 316 -11.68 -8.10 9.31
C TYR A 316 -11.93 -8.22 7.79
N GLY A 317 -12.71 -7.28 7.25
CA GLY A 317 -13.16 -7.25 5.87
C GLY A 317 -12.10 -6.83 4.85
N TYR A 318 -10.97 -7.52 4.80
CA TYR A 318 -9.85 -7.22 3.88
C TYR A 318 -10.25 -7.17 2.40
N HIS A 319 -11.37 -7.79 2.03
CA HIS A 319 -11.84 -7.93 0.64
C HIS A 319 -12.08 -6.61 -0.10
N ASN A 320 -12.37 -5.53 0.63
CA ASN A 320 -12.59 -4.22 0.02
C ASN A 320 -11.39 -3.29 0.13
N MET A 321 -10.38 -3.63 0.95
CA MET A 321 -9.31 -2.70 1.30
C MET A 321 -8.39 -2.36 0.13
N ILE A 322 -8.00 -3.33 -0.70
CA ILE A 322 -7.10 -3.05 -1.83
C ILE A 322 -7.83 -2.42 -3.02
N PHE A 323 -9.12 -2.68 -3.14
CA PHE A 323 -9.93 -2.19 -4.25
C PHE A 323 -10.64 -0.87 -3.92
N SER A 324 -10.49 -0.33 -2.70
CA SER A 324 -10.89 1.04 -2.40
C SER A 324 -9.97 2.07 -3.06
N TRP A 325 -8.77 1.65 -3.50
CA TRP A 325 -7.77 2.52 -4.12
C TRP A 325 -7.21 1.99 -5.45
N ILE A 326 -7.63 0.80 -5.92
CA ILE A 326 -7.31 0.24 -7.25
C ILE A 326 -8.66 -0.02 -7.92
N ASP A 327 -9.19 1.03 -8.53
CA ASP A 327 -10.50 1.06 -9.19
C ASP A 327 -10.36 1.23 -10.71
N THR A 328 -9.16 1.50 -11.22
CA THR A 328 -8.84 1.52 -12.65
C THR A 328 -7.53 0.79 -12.91
N MET A 329 -7.26 0.44 -14.18
CA MET A 329 -6.00 -0.21 -14.56
C MET A 329 -4.76 0.66 -14.33
N SER A 330 -4.89 1.98 -14.42
CA SER A 330 -3.72 2.87 -14.44
C SER A 330 -4.00 4.32 -14.06
N GLU A 331 -5.26 4.73 -13.91
CA GLU A 331 -5.63 6.15 -13.83
C GLU A 331 -5.87 6.64 -12.39
N ASN A 332 -5.93 5.72 -11.42
CA ASN A 332 -6.36 6.04 -10.06
C ASN A 332 -5.27 5.78 -8.99
N TYR A 333 -4.02 5.59 -9.41
CA TYR A 333 -2.89 5.47 -8.49
C TYR A 333 -2.32 6.86 -8.15
N PRO A 334 -2.16 7.23 -6.88
CA PRO A 334 -1.44 8.45 -6.56
C PRO A 334 0.05 8.28 -6.90
N PRO A 335 0.69 9.25 -7.59
CA PRO A 335 2.12 9.17 -7.88
C PRO A 335 2.96 8.94 -6.61
N PRO A 336 4.01 8.10 -6.64
CA PRO A 336 4.58 7.37 -7.77
C PRO A 336 4.03 5.94 -7.88
N LEU A 337 2.91 5.61 -7.20
CA LEU A 337 2.29 4.29 -7.37
C LEU A 337 1.83 4.13 -8.83
N ASP A 338 2.01 2.92 -9.35
CA ASP A 338 1.42 2.47 -10.60
C ASP A 338 1.09 0.98 -10.50
N ALA A 339 0.40 0.48 -11.53
CA ALA A 339 0.01 -0.92 -11.60
C ALA A 339 1.20 -1.88 -11.55
N ASN A 340 2.35 -1.55 -12.15
CA ASN A 340 3.53 -2.42 -12.15
C ASN A 340 4.13 -2.53 -10.74
N LEU A 341 4.24 -1.42 -10.02
CA LEU A 341 4.74 -1.40 -8.65
C LEU A 341 3.81 -2.17 -7.72
N VAL A 342 2.50 -1.94 -7.85
CA VAL A 342 1.50 -2.66 -7.04
C VAL A 342 1.55 -4.15 -7.34
N MET A 343 1.65 -4.54 -8.61
CA MET A 343 1.78 -5.94 -9.00
C MET A 343 3.04 -6.58 -8.44
N ALA A 344 4.20 -5.97 -8.61
CA ALA A 344 5.47 -6.49 -8.09
C ALA A 344 5.42 -6.68 -6.57
N ALA A 345 4.87 -5.70 -5.85
CA ALA A 345 4.77 -5.78 -4.40
C ALA A 345 3.71 -6.79 -3.93
N MET A 346 2.59 -6.94 -4.65
CA MET A 346 1.57 -7.94 -4.34
C MET A 346 2.07 -9.36 -4.60
N SER A 347 2.80 -9.59 -5.69
CA SER A 347 3.44 -10.87 -5.95
C SER A 347 4.38 -11.27 -4.81
N MET A 348 5.22 -10.34 -4.33
CA MET A 348 6.09 -10.59 -3.18
C MET A 348 5.32 -10.79 -1.88
N TRP A 349 4.23 -10.03 -1.65
CA TRP A 349 3.39 -10.20 -0.47
C TRP A 349 2.79 -11.59 -0.39
N THR A 350 2.30 -12.14 -1.52
CA THR A 350 1.76 -13.49 -1.60
C THR A 350 2.77 -14.55 -1.17
N ARG A 351 4.07 -14.30 -1.35
CA ARG A 351 5.12 -15.23 -0.89
C ARG A 351 5.47 -15.05 0.58
N LEU A 352 5.54 -13.81 1.07
CA LEU A 352 5.94 -13.50 2.44
C LEU A 352 4.81 -13.72 3.47
N GLN A 353 3.58 -13.40 3.09
CA GLN A 353 2.38 -13.44 3.95
C GLN A 353 1.18 -14.01 3.15
N PRO A 354 1.23 -15.31 2.77
CA PRO A 354 0.28 -15.91 1.84
C PRO A 354 -1.18 -15.82 2.31
N HIS A 355 -1.44 -15.94 3.62
CA HIS A 355 -2.79 -15.86 4.16
C HIS A 355 -3.41 -14.47 4.02
N TYR A 356 -2.68 -13.41 4.42
CA TYR A 356 -3.13 -12.03 4.26
C TYR A 356 -3.26 -11.62 2.80
N ALA A 357 -2.31 -12.02 1.96
CA ALA A 357 -2.35 -11.74 0.53
C ALA A 357 -3.53 -12.42 -0.16
N SER A 358 -3.82 -13.68 0.18
CA SER A 358 -4.96 -14.41 -0.37
C SER A 358 -6.28 -13.72 -0.01
N ASN A 359 -6.45 -13.28 1.24
CA ASN A 359 -7.67 -12.59 1.64
C ASN A 359 -7.79 -11.23 0.95
N MET A 360 -6.74 -10.40 1.00
CA MET A 360 -6.78 -9.05 0.41
C MET A 360 -6.91 -9.04 -1.12
N TRP A 361 -6.39 -10.05 -1.81
CA TRP A 361 -6.29 -10.05 -3.27
C TRP A 361 -7.11 -11.14 -3.93
N ASN A 362 -6.86 -12.40 -3.60
CA ASN A 362 -7.50 -13.54 -4.28
C ASN A 362 -8.99 -13.62 -3.94
N GLU A 363 -9.35 -13.65 -2.66
CA GLU A 363 -10.75 -13.69 -2.23
C GLU A 363 -11.50 -12.43 -2.62
N ALA A 364 -10.83 -11.28 -2.52
CA ALA A 364 -11.35 -9.99 -2.95
C ALA A 364 -11.69 -9.96 -4.45
N LEU A 365 -10.77 -10.43 -5.30
CA LEU A 365 -10.98 -10.50 -6.75
C LEU A 365 -12.04 -11.56 -7.11
N ASN A 366 -12.01 -12.72 -6.44
CA ASN A 366 -13.01 -13.76 -6.58
C ASN A 366 -14.43 -13.24 -6.29
N LYS A 367 -14.60 -12.48 -5.21
CA LYS A 367 -15.89 -11.84 -4.89
C LYS A 367 -16.36 -10.87 -5.98
N ARG A 368 -15.44 -10.09 -6.55
CA ARG A 368 -15.76 -9.12 -7.63
C ARG A 368 -16.08 -9.80 -8.95
N LEU A 369 -15.43 -10.92 -9.25
CA LEU A 369 -15.63 -11.67 -10.49
C LEU A 369 -16.70 -12.75 -10.39
N GLY A 370 -17.20 -13.05 -9.19
CA GLY A 370 -18.12 -14.17 -8.95
C GLY A 370 -17.46 -15.54 -9.16
N THR A 371 -16.18 -15.67 -8.79
CA THR A 371 -15.37 -16.89 -9.00
C THR A 371 -14.82 -17.44 -7.68
N GLU A 372 -14.28 -18.66 -7.71
CA GLU A 372 -13.63 -19.33 -6.56
C GLU A 372 -12.21 -19.81 -6.91
N VAL A 373 -11.50 -19.06 -7.75
CA VAL A 373 -10.19 -19.47 -8.27
C VAL A 373 -9.09 -19.15 -7.26
N VAL A 374 -8.28 -20.14 -6.90
CA VAL A 374 -7.05 -19.91 -6.14
C VAL A 374 -5.97 -19.45 -7.11
N ILE A 375 -5.59 -18.17 -7.04
CA ILE A 375 -4.42 -17.66 -7.76
C ILE A 375 -3.18 -18.06 -6.95
N THR A 376 -2.73 -19.30 -7.12
CA THR A 376 -1.60 -19.89 -6.38
C THR A 376 -0.25 -19.38 -6.85
N ASN A 377 -0.15 -19.03 -8.12
CA ASN A 377 0.90 -18.23 -8.72
C ASN A 377 0.14 -17.13 -9.43
N CYS A 378 0.53 -15.86 -9.32
CA CYS A 378 0.00 -14.84 -10.23
C CYS A 378 0.72 -15.10 -11.56
N PRO A 379 0.19 -15.93 -12.49
CA PRO A 379 0.85 -16.00 -13.77
C PRO A 379 0.50 -14.64 -14.39
N ALA A 380 1.32 -14.14 -15.29
CA ALA A 380 0.92 -12.99 -16.09
C ALA A 380 -0.19 -13.38 -17.08
N ILE A 381 -1.30 -13.93 -16.58
CA ILE A 381 -2.53 -14.06 -17.32
C ILE A 381 -3.10 -12.66 -17.37
N ASN A 382 -2.60 -11.91 -18.34
CA ASN A 382 -3.26 -10.81 -19.03
C ASN A 382 -4.23 -10.07 -18.11
N PHE A 383 -3.68 -9.26 -17.21
CA PHE A 383 -4.43 -8.46 -16.22
C PHE A 383 -5.55 -7.65 -16.88
N THR A 384 -5.28 -7.20 -18.12
CA THR A 384 -6.20 -6.60 -19.09
C THR A 384 -7.48 -7.43 -19.36
N SER A 385 -7.40 -8.76 -19.37
CA SER A 385 -8.53 -9.66 -19.69
C SER A 385 -9.46 -9.93 -18.50
N TYR A 386 -8.93 -9.89 -17.27
CA TYR A 386 -9.70 -10.03 -16.03
C TYR A 386 -10.30 -8.70 -15.61
N TRP A 387 -9.55 -7.61 -15.75
CA TRP A 387 -10.02 -6.27 -15.44
C TRP A 387 -11.17 -5.81 -16.33
N ASN A 388 -11.08 -6.07 -17.65
CA ASN A 388 -12.17 -5.76 -18.59
C ASN A 388 -13.46 -6.58 -18.35
N ARG A 389 -13.39 -7.67 -17.59
CA ARG A 389 -14.56 -8.43 -17.13
C ARG A 389 -15.14 -7.87 -15.83
N GLY A 390 -14.28 -7.43 -14.90
CA GLY A 390 -14.70 -6.84 -13.63
C GLY A 390 -15.38 -5.48 -13.75
N LEU A 391 -14.95 -4.62 -14.69
CA LEU A 391 -15.56 -3.29 -14.91
C LEU A 391 -16.91 -3.31 -15.65
N ARG A 392 -17.38 -4.48 -16.13
CA ARG A 392 -18.65 -4.59 -16.87
C ARG A 392 -19.85 -4.96 -16.01
N ASN A 393 -19.68 -5.12 -14.69
CA ASN A 393 -20.75 -5.45 -13.76
C ASN A 393 -20.93 -4.37 -12.69
#